data_AF-A0A2Z6Q6T0-F1
#
_entry.id   AF-A0A2Z6Q6T0-F1
#
_cell.length_a   1.000
_cell.length_b   1.000
_cell.length_c   1.000
_cell.angle_alpha   90.00
_cell.angle_beta   90.00
_cell.angle_gamma   90.00
#
_symmetry.space_group_name_H-M   'P 1'
#
loop_
_entity.id
_entity.type
_entity.pdbx_description
1 polymer ?
#
loop_
_entity_poly.entity_id
_entity_poly.type
_entity_poly.pdbx_seq_one_letter_code
_entity_poly.pdbx_strand_id
1 'polypeptide(L)'
;MELMLQQASRIYRLLEVANFDWQLLDCFEELTACFFKSGVKSAINFEIWINLVRTGELISYDEELKTQERNRENKRIKIEIIKEYFDILGFNFNEMIDNE
;
A
#
# COMPACT_ATOMS: atom_id res chain seq x y z
N MET A 1 -4.45 14.56 -4.93
CA MET A 1 -4.49 14.08 -3.53
C MET A 1 -3.98 12.65 -3.40
N GLU A 2 -4.44 11.72 -4.25
CA GLU A 2 -4.01 10.31 -4.28
C GLU A 2 -2.49 10.06 -4.28
N LEU A 3 -1.73 10.78 -5.13
CA LEU A 3 -0.27 10.61 -5.18
C LEU A 3 0.41 10.99 -3.87
N MET A 4 -0.03 12.05 -3.18
CA MET A 4 0.54 12.44 -1.89
C MET A 4 0.23 11.40 -0.80
N LEU A 5 -0.98 10.82 -0.82
CA LEU A 5 -1.37 9.76 0.11
C LEU A 5 -0.56 8.47 -0.11
N GLN A 6 -0.33 8.09 -1.36
CA GLN A 6 0.51 6.93 -1.71
C GLN A 6 1.96 7.13 -1.26
N GLN A 7 2.51 8.33 -1.44
CA GLN A 7 3.86 8.69 -1.01
C GLN A 7 3.99 8.64 0.51
N ALA A 8 3.06 9.27 1.23
CA ALA A 8 3.05 9.28 2.70
C ALA A 8 3.01 7.87 3.28
N SER A 9 2.19 6.97 2.71
CA SER A 9 2.10 5.57 3.14
C SER A 9 3.42 4.81 3.01
N ARG A 10 4.16 5.03 1.90
CA ARG A 10 5.46 4.37 1.67
C ARG A 10 6.55 4.91 2.59
N ILE A 11 6.57 6.22 2.81
CA ILE A 11 7.50 6.86 3.78
C ILE A 11 7.24 6.32 5.19
N TYR A 12 5.98 6.22 5.60
CA TYR A 12 5.62 5.65 6.90
C TYR A 12 6.14 4.22 7.07
N ARG A 13 5.95 3.36 6.06
CA ARG A 13 6.42 1.97 6.08
C ARG A 13 7.94 1.84 6.11
N LEU A 14 8.65 2.77 5.46
CA LEU A 14 10.10 2.88 5.53
C LEU A 14 10.56 3.24 6.95
N LEU A 15 9.96 4.28 7.53
CA LEU A 15 10.27 4.72 8.89
C LEU A 15 9.99 3.61 9.90
N GLU A 16 8.89 2.87 9.77
CA GLU A 16 8.58 1.72 10.63
C GLU A 16 9.72 0.69 10.67
N VAL A 17 10.36 0.42 9.52
CA VAL A 17 11.51 -0.51 9.44
C VAL A 17 12.76 0.09 10.09
N ALA A 18 12.92 1.40 9.99
CA ALA A 18 14.02 2.13 10.59
C ALA A 18 13.74 2.56 12.05
N ASN A 19 12.77 1.95 12.73
CA ASN A 19 12.37 2.32 14.09
C ASN A 19 12.06 3.82 14.26
N PHE A 20 11.40 4.39 13.25
CA PHE A 20 11.06 5.79 13.11
C PHE A 20 12.26 6.74 13.17
N ASP A 21 13.45 6.28 12.77
CA ASP A 21 14.59 7.16 12.57
C ASP A 21 14.40 7.99 11.30
N TRP A 22 14.02 9.24 11.50
CA TRP A 22 13.78 10.20 10.42
C TRP A 22 15.08 10.63 9.72
N GLN A 23 16.25 10.49 10.37
CA GLN A 23 17.54 10.85 9.76
C GLN A 23 17.84 9.97 8.54
N LEU A 24 17.24 8.78 8.47
CA LEU A 24 17.32 7.91 7.30
C LEU A 24 16.84 8.60 6.03
N LEU A 25 15.81 9.46 6.10
CA LEU A 25 15.30 10.17 4.94
C LEU A 25 16.32 11.17 4.38
N ASP A 26 17.17 11.72 5.25
CA ASP A 26 18.24 12.65 4.87
C ASP A 26 19.45 11.91 4.26
N CYS A 27 19.60 10.61 4.52
CA CYS A 27 20.71 9.79 4.02
C CYS A 27 20.60 9.42 2.53
N PHE A 28 19.41 9.53 1.93
CA PHE A 28 19.19 9.15 0.53
C PHE A 28 18.67 10.37 -0.24
N GLU A 29 19.58 11.08 -0.93
CA GLU A 29 19.20 12.16 -1.85
C GLU A 29 18.20 11.67 -2.92
N GLU A 30 18.22 10.38 -3.27
CA GLU A 30 17.26 9.81 -4.23
C GLU A 30 15.87 9.55 -3.64
N LEU A 31 15.67 9.48 -2.31
CA LEU A 31 14.35 9.37 -1.63
C LEU A 31 13.51 10.66 -1.74
N THR A 32 13.72 11.45 -2.79
CA THR A 32 12.80 12.53 -3.15
C THR A 32 11.40 11.97 -3.42
N ALA A 33 10.36 12.82 -3.36
CA ALA A 33 8.97 12.46 -3.66
C ALA A 33 8.80 11.71 -5.02
N CYS A 34 9.76 11.84 -5.93
CA CYS A 34 9.82 11.16 -7.22
C CYS A 34 10.23 9.68 -7.14
N PHE A 35 10.99 9.24 -6.13
CA PHE A 35 11.26 7.81 -5.89
C PHE A 35 9.98 7.00 -5.70
N PHE A 36 8.99 7.67 -5.10
CA PHE A 36 7.66 7.12 -4.88
C PHE A 36 6.70 7.36 -6.05
N LYS A 37 7.11 8.06 -7.13
CA LYS A 37 6.29 8.29 -8.33
C LYS A 37 6.36 7.10 -9.31
N SER A 38 5.36 6.24 -9.17
CA SER A 38 4.58 5.57 -10.23
C SER A 38 5.28 5.19 -11.55
N GLY A 39 6.05 4.11 -11.54
CA GLY A 39 5.86 3.01 -12.49
C GLY A 39 5.36 1.77 -11.75
N VAL A 40 4.53 0.90 -12.35
CA VAL A 40 4.11 -0.38 -11.73
C VAL A 40 5.32 -1.18 -11.24
N LYS A 41 6.42 -1.12 -12.00
CA LYS A 41 7.72 -1.68 -11.61
C LYS A 41 8.34 -0.99 -10.39
N SER A 42 8.22 0.34 -10.25
CA SER A 42 8.72 1.06 -9.05
C SER A 42 7.97 0.68 -7.78
N ALA A 43 6.66 0.41 -7.89
CA ALA A 43 5.86 -0.02 -6.74
C ALA A 43 6.25 -1.42 -6.30
N ILE A 44 6.32 -2.38 -7.24
CA ILE A 44 6.72 -3.75 -6.94
C ILE A 44 8.17 -3.81 -6.44
N ASN A 45 9.09 -3.07 -7.06
CA ASN A 45 10.48 -3.01 -6.59
C ASN A 45 10.59 -2.42 -5.18
N PHE A 46 9.76 -1.42 -4.84
CA PHE A 46 9.68 -0.90 -3.47
C PHE A 46 9.20 -1.98 -2.48
N GLU A 47 8.20 -2.78 -2.85
CA GLU A 47 7.71 -3.86 -2.00
C GLU A 47 8.73 -5.00 -1.84
N ILE A 48 9.44 -5.37 -2.90
CA ILE A 48 10.54 -6.36 -2.82
C ILE A 48 11.64 -5.83 -1.90
N TRP A 49 12.03 -4.57 -2.06
CA TRP A 49 13.06 -3.95 -1.24
C TRP A 49 12.65 -3.84 0.23
N ILE A 50 11.42 -3.39 0.52
CA ILE A 50 10.97 -3.29 1.91
C ILE A 50 10.84 -4.67 2.57
N ASN A 51 10.46 -5.71 1.81
CA ASN A 51 10.47 -7.09 2.29
C ASN A 51 11.88 -7.53 2.66
N LEU A 52 12.85 -7.33 1.76
CA LEU A 52 14.26 -7.66 2.02
C LEU A 52 14.78 -6.98 3.30
N VAL A 53 14.51 -5.69 3.50
CA VAL A 53 14.98 -4.99 4.71
C VAL A 53 14.29 -5.53 5.97
N ARG A 54 12.99 -5.88 5.88
CA ARG A 54 12.21 -6.39 7.03
C ARG A 54 12.58 -7.81 7.43
N THR A 55 12.78 -8.69 6.47
CA THR A 55 12.90 -10.13 6.71
C THR A 55 14.30 -10.66 6.47
N GLY A 56 15.15 -9.91 5.77
CA GLY A 56 16.43 -10.39 5.25
C GLY A 56 16.30 -11.26 3.99
N GLU A 57 15.07 -11.44 3.47
CA GLU A 57 14.79 -12.34 2.35
C GLU A 57 14.39 -11.57 1.08
N LEU A 58 15.08 -11.87 -0.02
CA LEU A 58 14.75 -11.33 -1.32
C LEU A 58 13.69 -12.19 -2.00
N ILE A 59 12.51 -11.63 -2.22
CA ILE A 59 11.45 -12.26 -3.03
C ILE A 59 11.57 -11.86 -4.50
N SER A 60 11.13 -12.73 -5.39
CA SER A 60 11.12 -12.47 -6.83
C SER A 60 10.01 -11.49 -7.23
N TYR A 61 10.16 -10.89 -8.41
CA TYR A 61 9.15 -9.99 -8.97
C TYR A 61 7.80 -10.69 -9.19
N ASP A 62 7.79 -11.93 -9.65
CA ASP A 62 6.56 -12.69 -9.90
C ASP A 62 5.85 -13.09 -8.60
N GLU A 63 6.60 -13.37 -7.53
CA GLU A 63 6.02 -13.62 -6.20
C GLU A 63 5.34 -12.38 -5.63
N GLU A 64 5.97 -11.21 -5.75
CA GLU A 64 5.34 -9.96 -5.31
C GLU A 64 4.13 -9.60 -6.19
N LEU A 65 4.21 -9.83 -7.50
CA LEU A 65 3.08 -9.63 -8.41
C LEU A 65 1.86 -10.45 -7.98
N LYS A 66 2.04 -11.74 -7.67
CA LYS A 66 0.97 -12.62 -7.16
C LYS A 66 0.42 -12.13 -5.82
N THR A 67 1.29 -11.62 -4.94
CA THR A 67 0.88 -11.04 -3.66
C THR A 67 -0.03 -9.83 -3.86
N GLN A 68 0.34 -8.92 -4.77
CA GLN A 68 -0.49 -7.75 -5.12
C GLN A 68 -1.84 -8.16 -5.72
N GLU A 69 -1.87 -9.15 -6.62
CA GLU A 69 -3.11 -9.66 -7.21
C GLU A 69 -4.03 -10.26 -6.14
N ARG A 70 -3.49 -11.10 -5.26
CA ARG A 70 -4.24 -11.66 -4.13
C ARG A 70 -4.79 -10.58 -3.21
N ASN A 71 -4.01 -9.54 -2.92
CA ASN A 71 -4.44 -8.43 -2.07
C ASN A 71 -5.59 -7.64 -2.70
N ARG A 72 -5.58 -7.44 -4.03
CA ARG A 72 -6.68 -6.79 -4.76
C ARG A 72 -7.95 -7.63 -4.70
N GLU A 73 -7.83 -8.95 -4.87
CA GLU A 73 -8.97 -9.85 -4.81
C GLU A 73 -9.58 -9.90 -3.40
N ASN A 74 -8.74 -10.03 -2.38
CA ASN A 74 -9.18 -9.95 -0.98
C ASN A 74 -9.89 -8.64 -0.66
N LYS A 75 -9.44 -7.51 -1.23
CA LYS A 75 -10.09 -6.21 -1.06
C LYS A 75 -11.48 -6.21 -1.70
N ARG A 76 -11.64 -6.81 -2.88
CA ARG A 76 -12.95 -6.95 -3.55
C ARG A 76 -13.91 -7.78 -2.72
N ILE A 77 -13.48 -8.96 -2.27
CA ILE A 77 -14.29 -9.85 -1.42
C ILE A 77 -14.71 -9.14 -0.12
N LYS A 78 -13.79 -8.41 0.54
CA LYS A 78 -14.13 -7.64 1.75
C LYS A 78 -15.22 -6.58 1.48
N ILE A 79 -15.13 -5.88 0.34
CA ILE A 79 -16.14 -4.88 -0.04
C ILE A 79 -17.49 -5.56 -0.30
N GLU A 80 -17.49 -6.73 -0.95
CA GLU A 80 -18.72 -7.49 -1.21
C GLU A 80 -19.39 -7.96 0.09
N ILE A 81 -18.63 -8.54 1.02
CA ILE A 81 -19.13 -8.92 2.35
C ILE A 81 -19.72 -7.72 3.10
N ILE A 82 -19.05 -6.56 3.04
CA ILE A 82 -19.55 -5.34 3.69
C ILE A 82 -20.88 -4.91 3.05
N LYS A 83 -20.97 -4.92 1.72
CA LYS A 83 -22.21 -4.57 1.01
C LYS A 83 -23.35 -5.51 1.38
N GLU A 84 -23.13 -6.82 1.34
CA GLU A 84 -24.13 -7.81 1.74
C GLU A 84 -24.62 -7.59 3.18
N TYR A 85 -23.71 -7.26 4.10
CA TYR A 85 -24.07 -6.95 5.49
C TYR A 85 -25.00 -5.73 5.60
N PHE A 86 -24.70 -4.65 4.89
CA PHE A 86 -25.53 -3.44 4.89
C PHE A 86 -26.89 -3.67 4.21
N ASP A 87 -26.91 -4.43 3.12
CA ASP A 87 -28.14 -4.80 2.42
C ASP A 87 -29.08 -5.63 3.33
N ILE A 88 -28.53 -6.56 4.14
CA ILE A 88 -29.29 -7.32 5.15
C ILE A 88 -29.93 -6.39 6.20
N LEU A 89 -29.23 -5.33 6.59
CA LEU A 89 -29.73 -4.37 7.57
C LEU A 89 -30.74 -3.37 6.98
N GLY A 90 -31.04 -3.45 5.68
CA GLY A 90 -31.95 -2.54 5.00
C GLY A 90 -31.38 -1.13 4.79
N PHE A 91 -30.06 -0.97 4.91
CA PHE A 91 -29.36 0.27 4.59
C PHE A 91 -28.72 0.16 3.21
N ASN A 92 -28.97 1.15 2.34
CA ASN A 92 -28.26 1.24 1.07
C ASN A 92 -26.83 1.74 1.32
N PHE A 93 -25.83 0.88 1.12
CA PHE A 93 -24.42 1.23 1.31
C PHE A 93 -24.01 2.48 0.51
N ASN A 94 -24.62 2.71 -0.66
CA ASN A 94 -24.31 3.88 -1.48
C ASN A 94 -24.79 5.20 -0.85
N GLU A 95 -25.90 5.18 -0.10
CA GLU A 95 -26.42 6.38 0.60
C GLU A 95 -25.54 6.81 1.78
N MET A 96 -24.73 5.91 2.34
CA MET A 96 -23.75 6.25 3.38
C MET A 96 -22.45 6.85 2.84
N ILE A 97 -22.06 6.51 1.60
CA ILE A 97 -20.83 7.03 0.98
C ILE A 97 -21.01 8.47 0.50
N ASP A 98 -22.22 8.85 0.08
CA ASP A 98 -22.51 10.19 -0.47
C ASP A 98 -22.66 11.30 0.59
N ASN A 99 -22.50 10.98 1.89
CA ASN A 99 -22.62 11.94 3.00
C ASN A 99 -21.25 12.46 3.55
N GLU A 100 -20.15 12.24 2.83
CA GLU A 100 -18.80 12.80 3.12
C GLU A 100 -18.30 13.72 1.99
#